data_AF-A0A2D4FZG0-F1
#
_entry.id   AF-A0A2D4FZG0-F1
#
_cell.length_a   1.000
_cell.length_b   1.000
_cell.length_c   1.000
_cell.angle_alpha   90.00
_cell.angle_beta   90.00
_cell.angle_gamma   90.00
#
_symmetry.space_group_name_H-M   'P 1'
#
loop_
_entity.id
_entity.type
_entity.pdbx_description
1 polymer ?
#
loop_
_entity_poly.entity_id
_entity_poly.type
_entity_poly.pdbx_seq_one_letter_code
_entity_poly.pdbx_strand_id
1 'polypeptide(L)'
;MCPFNEKHKHSFFNYRFQKDPTWSETGDRYLLKLFRDHLFHQVTEAGTPWIDLSHIISCLNKLDAGVPEKISLISRDEKSVLVVAYSDLKRCFENTFQELIAATNGQL
;
A
#
# COMPACT_ATOMS: atom_id res chain seq x y z
N MET A 1 3.22 25.30 -15.46
CA MET A 1 3.33 25.95 -14.13
C MET A 1 1.91 26.24 -13.69
N CYS A 2 1.30 25.55 -12.72
CA CYS A 2 1.78 25.29 -11.35
C CYS A 2 1.97 23.79 -11.00
N PRO A 3 2.82 23.48 -9.99
CA PRO A 3 3.21 22.12 -9.63
C PRO A 3 2.25 21.57 -8.55
N PHE A 4 1.48 20.53 -8.88
CA PHE A 4 0.64 19.86 -7.88
C PHE A 4 1.52 18.91 -7.05
N ASN A 5 1.84 19.37 -5.85
CA ASN A 5 2.83 18.84 -4.92
C ASN A 5 2.47 17.42 -4.41
N GLU A 6 3.33 16.44 -4.67
CA GLU A 6 3.25 15.03 -4.21
C GLU A 6 2.99 14.87 -2.70
N LYS A 7 3.34 15.88 -1.90
CA LYS A 7 3.14 15.89 -0.44
C LYS A 7 1.67 15.83 -0.01
N HIS A 8 0.73 16.28 -0.85
CA HIS A 8 -0.69 16.25 -0.50
C HIS A 8 -1.34 14.87 -0.65
N LYS A 9 -0.81 13.98 -1.51
CA LYS A 9 -1.33 12.61 -1.67
C LYS A 9 -1.13 11.78 -0.40
N HIS A 10 0.05 11.88 0.21
CA HIS A 10 0.40 11.17 1.44
C HIS A 10 -0.46 11.61 2.64
N SER A 11 -0.79 12.90 2.72
CA SER A 11 -1.62 13.44 3.80
C SER A 11 -3.09 13.04 3.68
N PHE A 12 -3.61 12.92 2.45
CA PHE A 12 -4.99 12.48 2.21
C PHE A 12 -5.21 10.99 2.47
N PHE A 13 -4.24 10.16 2.12
CA PHE A 13 -4.26 8.72 2.43
C PHE A 13 -4.29 8.48 3.95
N ASN A 14 -3.53 9.26 4.73
CA ASN A 14 -3.56 9.17 6.19
C ASN A 14 -4.88 9.66 6.81
N TYR A 15 -5.56 10.66 6.23
CA TYR A 15 -6.84 11.17 6.76
C TYR A 15 -7.99 10.18 6.60
N ARG A 16 -8.06 9.45 5.48
CA ARG A 16 -9.07 8.38 5.28
C ARG A 16 -8.83 7.15 6.17
N PHE A 17 -7.56 6.87 6.52
CA PHE A 17 -7.19 5.82 7.49
C PHE A 17 -7.77 6.07 8.90
N GLN A 18 -7.91 7.33 9.30
CA GLN A 18 -8.39 7.69 10.64
C GLN A 18 -9.91 7.63 10.80
N LYS A 19 -10.68 7.71 9.71
CA LYS A 19 -12.13 7.92 9.81
C LYS A 19 -12.96 6.64 9.77
N ASP A 20 -12.41 5.51 9.28
CA ASP A 20 -13.15 4.25 9.21
C ASP A 20 -12.21 3.01 9.22
N PRO A 21 -11.86 2.47 10.40
CA PRO A 21 -10.88 1.38 10.52
C PRO A 21 -11.30 0.08 9.82
N THR A 22 -12.60 -0.19 9.74
CA THR A 22 -13.20 -1.39 9.12
C THR A 22 -13.17 -1.38 7.60
N TRP A 23 -13.03 -0.20 6.96
CA TRP A 23 -12.94 -0.07 5.50
C TRP A 23 -11.65 -0.69 4.92
N SER A 24 -10.62 -0.89 5.77
CA SER A 24 -9.30 -1.41 5.41
C SER A 24 -9.07 -2.89 5.77
N GLU A 25 -10.06 -3.58 6.33
CA GLU A 25 -9.89 -4.91 6.94
C GLU A 25 -10.32 -6.08 6.06
N THR A 26 -10.83 -5.83 4.84
CA THR A 26 -11.30 -6.89 3.94
C THR A 26 -10.77 -6.73 2.51
N GLY A 27 -10.42 -7.85 1.89
CA GLY A 27 -10.07 -7.96 0.46
C GLY A 27 -8.84 -7.17 0.02
N ASP A 28 -8.93 -6.56 -1.16
CA ASP A 28 -7.86 -5.80 -1.84
C ASP A 28 -7.23 -4.71 -0.96
N ARG A 29 -8.04 -4.05 -0.12
CA ARG A 29 -7.58 -2.95 0.76
C ARG A 29 -6.70 -3.44 1.90
N TYR A 30 -6.95 -4.65 2.40
CA TYR A 30 -6.11 -5.28 3.41
C TYR A 30 -4.74 -5.64 2.83
N LEU A 31 -4.69 -6.13 1.59
CA LEU A 31 -3.42 -6.40 0.89
C LEU A 31 -2.59 -5.13 0.71
N LEU A 32 -3.22 -4.02 0.30
CA LEU A 32 -2.53 -2.73 0.16
C LEU A 32 -2.04 -2.17 1.50
N LYS A 33 -2.77 -2.41 2.59
CA LYS A 33 -2.36 -2.05 3.96
C LYS A 33 -1.11 -2.82 4.38
N LEU A 34 -1.09 -4.14 4.17
CA LEU A 34 0.10 -4.94 4.49
C LEU A 34 1.29 -4.62 3.57
N PHE A 35 1.04 -4.31 2.29
CA PHE A 35 2.11 -3.87 1.38
C PHE A 35 2.73 -2.55 1.84
N ARG A 36 1.92 -1.58 2.28
CA ARG A 36 2.43 -0.36 2.92
C ARG A 36 3.29 -0.69 4.14
N ASP A 37 2.81 -1.58 5.01
CA ASP A 37 3.56 -1.95 6.21
C ASP A 37 4.90 -2.61 5.82
N HIS A 38 4.92 -3.47 4.81
CA HIS A 38 6.12 -4.10 4.26
C HIS A 38 7.18 -3.10 3.75
N LEU A 39 6.76 -1.98 3.14
CA LEU A 39 7.69 -0.96 2.63
C LEU A 39 8.29 -0.08 3.73
N PHE A 40 7.50 0.27 4.74
CA PHE A 40 7.86 1.34 5.69
C PHE A 40 8.17 0.85 7.10
N HIS A 41 7.82 -0.39 7.45
CA HIS A 41 8.11 -0.99 8.76
C HIS A 41 9.22 -2.06 8.66
N GLN A 42 10.26 -1.81 7.86
CA GLN A 42 11.47 -2.62 7.95
C GLN A 42 12.22 -2.27 9.24
N VAL A 43 12.49 -3.30 10.04
CA VAL A 43 13.34 -3.22 11.23
C VAL A 43 14.60 -4.04 10.98
N THR A 44 15.74 -3.53 11.42
CA THR A 44 16.99 -4.32 11.40
C THR A 44 16.92 -5.43 12.44
N GLU A 45 17.86 -6.39 12.39
CA GLU A 45 17.99 -7.43 13.42
C GLU A 45 18.17 -6.86 14.84
N ALA A 46 18.63 -5.61 14.96
CA ALA A 46 18.77 -4.91 16.23
C ALA A 46 17.48 -4.18 16.68
N GLY A 47 16.37 -4.34 15.94
CA GLY A 47 15.08 -3.69 16.23
C GLY A 47 15.04 -2.19 15.91
N THR A 48 16.06 -1.64 15.26
CA THR A 48 16.05 -0.24 14.83
C THR A 48 15.28 -0.10 13.50
N PRO A 49 14.37 0.88 13.37
CA PRO A 49 13.68 1.13 12.10
C PRO A 49 14.71 1.54 11.05
N TRP A 50 14.76 0.81 9.94
CA TRP A 50 15.66 1.09 8.83
C TRP A 50 14.86 1.19 7.54
N ILE A 51 14.95 2.35 6.91
CA ILE A 51 14.25 2.62 5.65
C ILE A 51 15.30 2.51 4.54
N ASP A 52 15.31 1.39 3.83
CA ASP A 52 16.09 1.26 2.59
C ASP A 52 15.30 1.84 1.41
N LEU A 53 15.64 3.06 1.03
CA LEU A 53 15.01 3.75 -0.09
C LEU A 53 15.21 3.01 -1.43
N SER A 54 16.34 2.30 -1.60
CA SER A 54 16.61 1.54 -2.83
C SER A 54 15.63 0.36 -2.96
N HIS A 55 15.37 -0.31 -1.84
CA HIS A 55 14.38 -1.38 -1.77
C HIS A 55 12.97 -0.85 -2.07
N ILE A 56 12.58 0.28 -1.45
CA ILE A 56 11.27 0.89 -1.70
C ILE A 56 11.08 1.23 -3.18
N ILE A 57 12.06 1.90 -3.79
CA ILE A 57 11.98 2.26 -5.22
C ILE A 57 11.87 1.00 -6.09
N SER A 58 12.65 -0.04 -5.80
CA SER A 58 12.58 -1.32 -6.53
C SER A 58 11.19 -1.96 -6.41
N CYS A 59 10.63 -2.02 -5.21
CA CYS A 59 9.30 -2.57 -4.97
C CYS A 59 8.20 -1.76 -5.67
N LEU A 60 8.31 -0.43 -5.69
CA LEU A 60 7.36 0.44 -6.41
C LEU A 60 7.46 0.25 -7.93
N ASN A 61 8.66 0.12 -8.48
CA ASN A 61 8.85 -0.17 -9.90
C ASN A 61 8.27 -1.53 -10.29
N LYS A 62 8.43 -2.55 -9.44
CA LYS A 62 7.84 -3.88 -9.65
C LYS A 62 6.32 -3.85 -9.58
N LEU A 63 5.76 -3.09 -8.64
CA LEU A 63 4.32 -2.86 -8.54
C LEU A 63 3.78 -2.18 -9.79
N ASP A 64 4.41 -1.09 -10.24
CA ASP A 64 3.98 -0.35 -11.43
C ASP A 64 4.08 -1.20 -12.71
N ALA A 65 5.15 -1.97 -12.86
CA ALA A 65 5.31 -2.93 -13.95
C ALA A 65 4.32 -4.11 -13.87
N GLY A 66 3.78 -4.42 -12.68
CA GLY A 66 2.86 -5.56 -12.47
C GLY A 66 3.53 -6.91 -12.73
N VAL A 67 4.76 -7.09 -12.26
CA VAL A 67 5.54 -8.32 -12.51
C VAL A 67 4.94 -9.54 -11.77
N PRO A 68 5.15 -10.77 -12.25
CA PRO A 68 4.65 -11.98 -11.59
C PRO A 68 5.47 -12.39 -10.35
N GLU A 69 6.48 -11.61 -9.97
CA GLU A 69 7.28 -11.83 -8.77
C GLU A 69 6.39 -11.76 -7.53
N LYS A 70 6.58 -12.71 -6.59
CA LYS A 70 5.80 -12.82 -5.37
C LYS A 70 6.57 -12.29 -4.16
N ILE A 71 5.84 -11.61 -3.28
CA ILE A 71 6.33 -11.15 -1.99
C ILE A 71 5.48 -11.69 -0.85
N SER A 72 6.08 -11.79 0.34
CA SER A 72 5.41 -12.19 1.57
C SER A 72 5.03 -10.95 2.38
N LEU A 73 3.74 -10.78 2.61
CA LEU A 73 3.14 -9.74 3.42
C LEU A 73 2.77 -10.33 4.78
N ILE A 74 3.28 -9.72 5.85
CA ILE A 74 3.10 -10.23 7.22
C ILE A 74 2.21 -9.25 7.99
N SER A 75 1.23 -9.76 8.73
CA SER A 75 0.40 -8.95 9.61
C SER A 75 1.22 -8.39 10.78
N ARG A 76 0.79 -7.25 11.32
CA ARG A 76 1.50 -6.59 12.44
C ARG A 76 1.57 -7.40 13.73
N ASP A 77 0.65 -8.34 13.92
CA ASP A 77 0.68 -9.29 15.04
C ASP A 77 1.52 -10.54 14.74
N GLU A 78 2.16 -10.60 13.56
CA GLU A 78 2.98 -11.69 13.05
C GLU A 78 2.25 -13.04 12.92
N LYS A 79 0.92 -13.05 13.03
CA LYS A 79 0.12 -14.30 13.00
C LYS A 79 -0.30 -14.73 11.61
N SER A 80 -0.27 -13.83 10.63
CA SER A 80 -0.72 -14.09 9.26
C SER A 80 0.36 -13.74 8.26
N VAL A 81 0.60 -14.64 7.31
CA VAL A 81 1.51 -14.42 6.17
C VAL A 81 0.74 -14.66 4.88
N LEU A 82 0.79 -13.69 3.99
CA LEU A 82 0.13 -13.70 2.68
C LEU A 82 1.19 -13.61 1.59
N VAL A 83 1.16 -14.56 0.65
CA VAL A 83 2.07 -14.55 -0.50
C VAL A 83 1.31 -14.03 -1.71
N VAL A 84 1.75 -12.90 -2.27
CA VAL A 84 1.03 -12.19 -3.33
C VAL A 84 1.99 -11.73 -4.43
N ALA A 85 1.57 -11.80 -5.69
CA ALA A 85 2.34 -11.28 -6.81
C ALA A 85 2.17 -9.76 -6.98
N TYR A 86 3.19 -9.06 -7.47
CA TYR A 86 3.06 -7.63 -7.78
C TYR A 86 1.96 -7.36 -8.82
N SER A 87 1.71 -8.27 -9.75
CA SER A 87 0.57 -8.21 -10.68
C SER A 87 -0.79 -8.14 -9.97
N ASP A 88 -0.96 -8.92 -8.90
CA ASP A 88 -2.20 -8.95 -8.12
C ASP A 88 -2.33 -7.69 -7.26
N LEU A 89 -1.22 -7.22 -6.66
CA LEU A 89 -1.19 -5.96 -5.92
C LEU A 89 -1.53 -4.77 -6.81
N LYS A 90 -1.01 -4.74 -8.04
CA LYS A 90 -1.33 -3.70 -9.02
C LYS A 90 -2.83 -3.67 -9.31
N ARG A 91 -3.43 -4.83 -9.57
CA ARG A 91 -4.88 -4.95 -9.77
C ARG A 91 -5.67 -4.46 -8.54
N CYS A 92 -5.28 -4.87 -7.34
CA CYS A 92 -5.90 -4.42 -6.09
C CYS A 92 -5.82 -2.90 -5.94
N PHE A 93 -4.66 -2.31 -6.28
CA PHE A 93 -4.42 -0.87 -6.24
C PHE A 93 -5.31 -0.12 -7.23
N GLU A 94 -5.37 -0.57 -8.48
CA GLU A 94 -6.21 0.03 -9.52
C GLU A 94 -7.70 -0.03 -9.16
N ASN A 95 -8.19 -1.19 -8.71
CA ASN A 95 -9.56 -1.36 -8.25
C ASN A 95 -9.91 -0.38 -7.12
N THR A 96 -9.09 -0.39 -6.05
CA THR A 96 -9.30 0.47 -4.87
C THR A 96 -9.24 1.96 -5.25
N PHE A 97 -8.36 2.33 -6.18
CA PHE A 97 -8.23 3.70 -6.66
C PHE A 97 -9.46 4.14 -7.47
N GLN A 98 -9.98 3.27 -8.34
CA GLN A 98 -11.23 3.54 -9.07
C GLN A 98 -12.43 3.70 -8.15
N GLU A 99 -12.58 2.83 -7.14
CA GLU A 99 -13.63 2.96 -6.12
C GLU A 99 -13.53 4.31 -5.40
N LEU A 100 -12.32 4.75 -5.06
CA LEU A 100 -12.09 6.03 -4.40
C LEU A 100 -12.49 7.22 -5.30
N ILE A 101 -12.17 7.15 -6.60
CA ILE A 101 -12.58 8.17 -7.57
C ILE A 101 -14.11 8.22 -7.68
N ALA A 102 -14.78 7.07 -7.82
CA ALA A 102 -16.23 6.97 -7.91
C ALA A 102 -16.92 7.54 -6.66
N ALA A 103 -16.41 7.21 -5.47
CA ALA A 103 -16.89 7.76 -4.20
C ALA A 103 -16.65 9.27 -4.05
N THR A 104 -15.60 9.82 -4.68
CA THR A 104 -15.32 11.25 -4.69
C THR A 104 -16.24 12.01 -5.66
N ASN A 105 -16.65 11.36 -6.75
CA ASN A 105 -17.52 11.94 -7.77
C ASN A 105 -19.04 11.81 -7.44
N GLY A 106 -19.40 11.27 -6.26
CA GLY A 106 -20.80 11.14 -5.84
C GLY A 106 -21.62 10.16 -6.68
N GLN A 107 -20.99 9.16 -7.32
CA GLN A 107 -21.67 8.14 -8.12
C GLN A 107 -22.10 6.89 -7.32
N LEU A 108 -22.16 7.01 -5.99
CA LEU A 108 -22.65 5.98 -5.06
C LEU A 108 -23.72 6.57 -4.14
#